data_AF-A0A060YKK1-F1
#
_entry.id   AF-A0A060YKK1-F1
#
_cell.length_a   1.000
_cell.length_b   1.000
_cell.length_c   1.000
_cell.angle_alpha   90.00
_cell.angle_beta   90.00
_cell.angle_gamma   90.00
#
_symmetry.space_group_name_H-M   'P 1'
#
loop_
_entity.id
_entity.type
_entity.pdbx_description
1 polymer ?
#
loop_
_entity_poly.entity_id
_entity_poly.type
_entity_poly.pdbx_seq_one_letter_code
_entity_poly.pdbx_strand_id
1 'polypeptide(L)'
;MKRDRESGKGRGKERELTQLSSLQSPKTFQDDIFPMTAGNEAALTAQQWLSGINRGPVLMCLKPGSRIANPYPETLPRRGLSSFQSGGPGETGSTEQAFLQEQLAYQDAKYPREVADLSGWHPDETQAPGWAYTPHCCEPSECPPPRTESELLQAFYRQQEEIRGLRDQLNQKKVVYTECSKH
;
A
#
# COMPACT_ATOMS: atom_id res chain seq x y z
N MET A 1 -21.09 49.17 10.46
CA MET A 1 -20.92 47.79 9.93
C MET A 1 -19.45 47.56 9.64
N LYS A 2 -18.72 46.91 10.54
CA LYS A 2 -17.38 46.35 10.25
C LYS A 2 -17.51 44.84 10.44
N ARG A 3 -17.27 44.07 9.38
CA ARG A 3 -17.21 42.61 9.42
C ARG A 3 -15.76 42.24 9.58
N ASP A 4 -15.37 41.86 10.78
CA ASP A 4 -14.06 41.24 11.03
C ASP A 4 -14.10 39.81 10.50
N ARG A 5 -13.22 39.52 9.54
CA ARG A 5 -13.08 38.22 8.89
C ARG A 5 -12.04 37.43 9.66
N GLU A 6 -12.51 36.60 10.59
CA GLU A 6 -11.66 35.71 11.37
C GLU A 6 -11.15 34.56 10.48
N SER A 7 -9.85 34.57 10.19
CA SER A 7 -9.17 33.54 9.41
C SER A 7 -8.88 32.33 10.30
N GLY A 8 -9.85 31.42 10.38
CA GLY A 8 -9.71 30.15 11.09
C GLY A 8 -8.71 29.24 10.39
N LYS A 9 -7.47 29.17 10.91
CA LYS A 9 -6.44 28.23 10.49
C LYS A 9 -6.81 26.82 10.99
N GLY A 10 -7.63 26.12 10.23
CA GLY A 10 -8.03 24.74 10.50
C GLY A 10 -6.84 23.79 10.36
N ARG A 11 -6.29 23.34 11.50
CA ARG A 11 -5.41 22.16 11.54
C ARG A 11 -6.28 20.94 11.25
N GLY A 12 -6.26 20.47 10.01
CA GLY A 12 -6.90 19.20 9.63
C GLY A 12 -6.32 18.09 10.50
N LYS A 13 -7.15 17.49 11.36
CA LYS A 13 -6.79 16.28 12.08
C LYS A 13 -6.89 15.13 11.10
N GLU A 14 -5.75 14.54 10.75
CA GLU A 14 -5.68 13.28 10.04
C GLU A 14 -6.50 12.24 10.81
N ARG A 15 -7.45 11.60 10.12
CA ARG A 15 -8.30 10.55 10.71
C ARG A 15 -7.72 9.22 10.24
N GLU A 16 -7.09 8.48 11.15
CA GLU A 16 -6.76 7.08 10.88
C GLU A 16 -8.03 6.24 10.86
N LEU A 17 -8.22 5.49 9.78
CA LEU A 17 -9.29 4.51 9.62
C LEU A 17 -8.69 3.12 9.77
N THR A 18 -8.96 2.45 10.89
CA THR A 18 -8.58 1.05 11.10
C THR A 18 -9.66 0.13 10.53
N GLN A 19 -9.28 -0.72 9.58
CA GLN A 19 -10.13 -1.82 9.12
C GLN A 19 -9.90 -3.02 10.04
N LEU A 20 -10.94 -3.45 10.77
CA LEU A 20 -10.88 -4.61 11.67
C LEU A 20 -11.68 -5.77 11.08
N SER A 21 -11.08 -6.95 11.03
CA SER A 21 -11.74 -8.22 10.72
C SER A 21 -12.51 -8.73 11.94
N SER A 22 -13.67 -9.35 11.71
CA SER A 22 -14.60 -9.78 12.77
C SER A 22 -14.31 -11.17 13.36
N LEU A 23 -13.08 -11.69 13.26
CA LEU A 23 -12.75 -13.06 13.66
C LEU A 23 -12.19 -13.11 15.10
N GLN A 24 -12.96 -13.76 15.99
CA GLN A 24 -12.62 -14.13 17.37
C GLN A 24 -12.10 -13.02 18.31
N SER A 25 -11.95 -13.36 19.60
CA SER A 25 -11.71 -12.39 20.68
C SER A 25 -10.49 -11.50 20.39
N PRO A 26 -10.57 -10.16 20.57
CA PRO A 26 -9.47 -9.24 20.29
C PRO A 26 -8.23 -9.42 21.18
N LYS A 27 -8.29 -10.34 22.15
CA LYS A 27 -7.23 -10.61 23.12
C LYS A 27 -6.24 -11.68 22.67
N THR A 28 -6.53 -12.38 21.57
CA THR A 28 -5.67 -13.44 21.03
C THR A 28 -5.13 -13.02 19.68
N PHE A 29 -3.84 -13.28 19.44
CA PHE A 29 -3.22 -13.01 18.14
C PHE A 29 -3.84 -13.92 17.07
N GLN A 30 -4.19 -13.33 15.93
CA GLN A 30 -4.88 -13.99 14.81
C GLN A 30 -3.87 -14.46 13.76
N ASP A 31 -3.34 -15.67 13.93
CA ASP A 31 -2.35 -16.29 13.02
C ASP A 31 -2.86 -16.42 11.57
N ASP A 32 -4.18 -16.53 11.37
CA ASP A 32 -4.83 -16.68 10.08
C ASP A 32 -4.85 -15.38 9.25
N ILE A 33 -4.86 -14.22 9.91
CA ILE A 33 -4.87 -12.90 9.27
C ILE A 33 -3.46 -12.35 9.10
N PHE A 34 -2.51 -12.82 9.92
CA PHE A 34 -1.11 -12.41 9.90
C PHE A 34 -0.21 -13.58 9.50
N PRO A 35 -0.21 -14.00 8.22
CA PRO A 35 0.74 -14.99 7.72
C PRO A 35 2.18 -14.44 7.75
N MET A 36 3.15 -15.27 7.35
CA MET A 36 4.52 -14.83 7.08
C MET A 36 4.51 -13.64 6.12
N THR A 37 4.95 -12.47 6.59
CA THR A 37 4.91 -11.22 5.83
C THR A 37 6.31 -10.77 5.43
N ALA A 38 6.41 -9.87 4.45
CA ALA A 38 7.68 -9.29 4.06
C ALA A 38 8.33 -8.52 5.24
N GLY A 39 9.59 -8.82 5.50
CA GLY A 39 10.39 -8.22 6.55
C GLY A 39 11.07 -6.92 6.14
N ASN A 40 11.92 -6.41 7.03
CA ASN A 40 12.76 -5.23 6.81
C ASN A 40 14.12 -5.57 6.18
N GLU A 41 14.44 -6.84 6.02
CA GLU A 41 15.68 -7.28 5.38
C GLU A 41 15.54 -7.32 3.86
N ALA A 42 16.51 -6.69 3.17
CA ALA A 42 16.60 -6.76 1.73
C ALA A 42 17.00 -8.18 1.29
N ALA A 43 16.21 -8.78 0.39
CA ALA A 43 16.49 -10.13 -0.12
C ALA A 43 17.69 -10.20 -1.08
N LEU A 44 18.09 -9.06 -1.63
CA LEU A 44 19.16 -8.94 -2.61
C LEU A 44 19.74 -7.51 -2.61
N THR A 45 20.99 -7.39 -3.05
CA THR A 45 21.64 -6.10 -3.28
C THR A 45 21.20 -5.49 -4.60
N ALA A 46 21.37 -4.17 -4.75
CA ALA A 46 21.03 -3.47 -6.00
C ALA A 46 21.78 -4.06 -7.21
N GLN A 47 23.06 -4.40 -7.05
CA GLN A 47 23.86 -5.00 -8.13
C GLN A 47 23.32 -6.37 -8.56
N GLN A 48 22.87 -7.19 -7.61
CA GLN A 48 22.28 -8.49 -7.92
C GLN A 48 20.98 -8.33 -8.71
N TRP A 49 20.11 -7.39 -8.31
CA TRP A 49 18.91 -7.06 -9.06
C TRP A 49 19.22 -6.63 -10.50
N LEU A 50 20.15 -5.68 -10.65
CA LEU A 50 20.57 -5.15 -11.96
C LEU A 50 21.23 -6.21 -12.85
N SER A 51 21.84 -7.24 -12.27
CA SER A 51 22.36 -8.40 -13.00
C SER A 51 21.27 -9.39 -13.47
N GLY A 52 19.99 -9.10 -13.18
CA GLY A 52 18.84 -9.91 -13.57
C GLY A 52 18.46 -10.99 -12.55
N ILE A 53 19.02 -10.96 -11.33
CA ILE A 53 18.66 -11.91 -10.27
C ILE A 53 17.33 -11.48 -9.64
N ASN A 54 16.36 -12.40 -9.62
CA ASN A 54 15.07 -12.21 -8.98
C ASN A 54 14.94 -13.10 -7.74
N ARG A 55 14.63 -12.49 -6.59
CA ARG A 55 14.33 -13.21 -5.33
C ARG A 55 13.14 -12.55 -4.64
N GLY A 56 12.31 -13.36 -4.00
CA GLY A 56 11.20 -12.88 -3.17
C GLY A 56 11.69 -12.22 -1.88
N PRO A 57 10.84 -11.45 -1.19
CA PRO A 57 11.19 -10.77 0.05
C PRO A 57 11.55 -11.75 1.16
N VAL A 58 12.44 -11.33 2.07
CA VAL A 58 12.73 -12.09 3.29
C VAL A 58 11.49 -12.04 4.18
N LEU A 59 10.90 -13.19 4.50
CA LEU A 59 9.67 -13.24 5.28
C LEU A 59 9.94 -13.29 6.79
N MET A 60 9.07 -12.67 7.59
CA MET A 60 9.10 -12.70 9.06
C MET A 60 7.71 -12.98 9.68
N CYS A 61 7.71 -13.42 10.94
CA CYS A 61 6.51 -13.60 11.75
C CYS A 61 6.15 -12.28 12.47
N LEU A 62 4.87 -11.91 12.50
CA LEU A 62 4.36 -10.76 13.28
C LEU A 62 3.84 -11.14 14.68
N LYS A 63 4.09 -12.37 15.13
CA LYS A 63 3.60 -12.85 16.43
C LYS A 63 4.19 -11.99 17.57
N PRO A 64 3.39 -11.54 18.53
CA PRO A 64 3.89 -10.82 19.70
C PRO A 64 5.02 -11.61 20.37
N GLY A 65 6.18 -10.96 20.57
CA GLY A 65 7.39 -11.59 21.11
C GLY A 65 8.44 -11.99 20.07
N SER A 66 8.14 -11.91 18.77
CA SER A 66 9.16 -12.01 17.72
C SER A 66 10.14 -10.84 17.81
N ARG A 67 11.44 -11.11 17.84
CA ARG A 67 12.47 -10.06 17.83
C ARG A 67 12.60 -9.48 16.43
N ILE A 68 12.20 -8.22 16.26
CA ILE A 68 12.43 -7.44 15.05
C ILE A 68 13.54 -6.43 15.38
N ALA A 69 14.67 -6.51 14.70
CA ALA A 69 15.72 -5.52 14.85
C ALA A 69 15.27 -4.22 14.17
N ASN A 70 15.22 -3.11 14.92
CA ASN A 70 15.01 -1.79 14.33
C ASN A 70 16.26 -1.45 13.49
N PRO A 71 16.13 -1.27 12.16
CA PRO A 71 17.28 -0.93 11.31
C PRO A 71 17.75 0.51 11.53
N TYR A 72 16.97 1.33 12.23
CA TYR A 72 17.35 2.68 12.61
C TYR A 72 17.99 2.69 14.00
N PRO A 73 19.12 3.38 14.19
CA PRO A 73 19.68 3.60 15.52
C PRO A 73 18.64 4.34 16.38
N GLU A 74 18.49 3.91 17.64
CA GLU A 74 17.69 4.62 18.66
C GLU A 74 18.11 6.10 18.67
N THR A 75 17.25 6.97 18.12
CA THR A 75 17.44 8.40 18.27
C THR A 75 17.17 8.69 19.74
N LEU A 76 18.24 9.09 20.45
CA LEU A 76 18.16 9.40 21.88
C LEU A 76 16.94 10.29 22.13
N PRO A 77 16.12 9.99 23.16
CA PRO A 77 14.94 10.78 23.44
C PRO A 77 15.36 12.23 23.58
N ARG A 78 14.74 13.10 22.80
CA ARG A 78 14.84 14.56 22.86
C ARG A 78 14.42 15.01 24.26
N ARG A 79 15.35 14.90 25.21
CA ARG A 79 15.17 15.38 26.58
C ARG A 79 14.95 16.88 26.47
N GLY A 80 13.82 17.32 26.99
CA GLY A 80 13.32 18.69 26.83
C GLY A 80 14.44 19.70 26.95
N LEU A 81 14.55 20.56 25.94
CA LEU A 81 15.42 21.72 25.92
C LEU A 81 14.85 22.75 26.90
N SER A 82 14.93 22.46 28.19
CA SER A 82 14.75 23.44 29.25
C SER A 82 16.08 24.15 29.43
N SER A 83 16.11 25.40 28.97
CA SER A 83 16.97 26.49 29.45
C SER A 83 18.36 26.06 29.98
N PHE A 84 19.36 26.03 29.10
CA PHE A 84 20.72 26.39 29.49
C PHE A 84 21.11 27.66 28.75
N GLN A 85 20.97 28.80 29.41
CA GLN A 85 21.87 29.91 29.13
C GLN A 85 23.12 29.66 29.95
N SER A 86 24.22 29.29 29.29
CA SER A 86 25.58 29.66 29.70
C SER A 86 26.59 29.28 28.60
N GLY A 87 27.04 30.33 27.91
CA GLY A 87 28.38 30.56 27.35
C GLY A 87 29.22 29.41 26.79
N GLY A 88 29.49 29.49 25.48
CA GLY A 88 30.65 28.87 24.83
C GLY A 88 30.59 29.03 23.30
N PRO A 89 31.58 29.67 22.64
CA PRO A 89 31.57 29.88 21.19
C PRO A 89 32.09 28.63 20.47
N GLY A 90 31.29 28.06 19.59
CA GLY A 90 31.68 26.91 18.76
C GLY A 90 30.74 26.79 17.57
N GLU A 91 31.28 27.07 16.39
CA GLU A 91 30.60 27.16 15.09
C GLU A 91 30.03 25.82 14.61
N THR A 92 28.89 25.40 15.15
CA THR A 92 28.15 24.22 14.62
C THR A 92 26.72 24.54 14.18
N GLY A 93 26.15 25.67 14.63
CA GLY A 93 24.82 26.10 14.20
C GLY A 93 24.76 26.60 12.75
N SER A 94 25.88 27.10 12.20
CA SER A 94 25.88 27.71 10.87
C SER A 94 25.80 26.70 9.74
N THR A 95 26.41 25.51 9.90
CA THR A 95 26.44 24.49 8.85
C THR A 95 25.10 23.74 8.76
N GLU A 96 24.47 23.44 9.89
CA GLU A 96 23.16 22.81 9.93
C GLU A 96 22.07 23.75 9.40
N GLN A 97 22.10 25.04 9.77
CA GLN A 97 21.18 26.02 9.21
C GLN A 97 21.37 26.23 7.70
N ALA A 98 22.63 26.29 7.23
CA ALA A 98 22.92 26.40 5.79
C ALA A 98 22.40 25.18 5.02
N PHE A 99 22.61 23.97 5.55
CA PHE A 99 22.11 22.74 4.96
C PHE A 99 20.58 22.72 4.88
N LEU A 100 19.88 23.06 5.97
CA LEU A 100 18.42 23.13 5.97
C LEU A 100 17.90 24.18 4.98
N GLN A 101 18.59 25.33 4.87
CA GLN A 101 18.24 26.38 3.92
C GLN A 101 18.45 25.95 2.46
N GLU A 102 19.52 25.21 2.17
CA GLU A 102 19.78 24.61 0.86
C GLU A 102 18.70 23.58 0.51
N GLN A 103 18.31 22.72 1.46
CA GLN A 103 17.24 21.74 1.28
C GLN A 103 15.88 22.42 1.02
N LEU A 104 15.57 23.52 1.72
CA LEU A 104 14.38 24.33 1.49
C LEU A 104 14.39 24.98 0.10
N ALA A 105 15.52 25.54 -0.31
CA ALA A 105 15.69 26.13 -1.64
C ALA A 105 15.52 25.08 -2.75
N TYR A 106 16.03 23.86 -2.55
CA TYR A 106 15.87 22.76 -3.48
C TYR A 106 14.40 22.33 -3.62
N GLN A 107 13.67 22.24 -2.51
CA GLN A 107 12.23 21.96 -2.51
C GLN A 107 11.43 23.02 -3.28
N ASP A 108 11.67 24.30 -2.98
CA ASP A 108 10.96 25.42 -3.62
C ASP A 108 11.28 25.53 -5.13
N ALA A 109 12.50 25.17 -5.55
CA ALA A 109 12.88 25.15 -6.96
C ALA A 109 12.33 23.92 -7.71
N LYS A 110 12.26 22.76 -7.06
CA LYS A 110 11.77 21.51 -7.66
C LYS A 110 10.24 21.46 -7.73
N TYR A 111 9.56 22.11 -6.79
CA TYR A 111 8.10 22.15 -6.70
C TYR A 111 7.64 23.61 -6.52
N PRO A 112 7.52 24.38 -7.62
CA PRO A 112 6.97 25.72 -7.56
C PRO A 112 5.61 25.71 -6.84
N ARG A 113 5.43 26.66 -5.93
CA ARG A 113 4.26 26.74 -5.03
C ARG A 113 2.93 26.95 -5.78
N GLU A 114 3.00 27.36 -7.05
CA GLU A 114 1.86 27.51 -7.96
C GLU A 114 1.63 26.21 -8.73
N VAL A 115 0.58 25.48 -8.36
CA VAL A 115 0.17 24.19 -8.91
C VAL A 115 -0.43 24.28 -10.32
N ALA A 116 -0.17 25.37 -11.05
CA ALA A 116 -0.98 25.76 -12.20
C ALA A 116 -0.49 25.22 -13.55
N ASP A 117 0.74 24.71 -13.65
CA ASP A 117 1.26 24.23 -14.93
C ASP A 117 1.48 22.72 -14.94
N LEU A 118 0.39 21.99 -15.09
CA LEU A 118 0.41 20.56 -15.43
C LEU A 118 0.65 20.33 -16.94
N SER A 119 0.95 21.36 -17.74
CA SER A 119 1.16 21.19 -19.19
C SER A 119 2.37 20.32 -19.55
N GLY A 120 3.33 20.16 -18.61
CA GLY A 120 4.47 19.27 -18.74
C GLY A 120 4.22 17.83 -18.29
N TRP A 121 3.07 17.53 -17.69
CA TRP A 121 2.68 16.15 -17.36
C TRP A 121 2.10 15.48 -18.60
N HIS A 122 2.93 14.71 -19.30
CA HIS A 122 2.43 13.76 -20.30
C HIS A 122 1.88 12.53 -19.57
N PRO A 123 0.68 12.02 -19.90
CA PRO A 123 0.29 10.67 -19.52
C PRO A 123 1.38 9.73 -20.03
N ASP A 124 1.92 8.88 -19.15
CA ASP A 124 2.88 7.88 -19.60
C ASP A 124 2.25 7.08 -20.77
N GLU A 125 2.93 7.05 -21.92
CA GLU A 125 2.48 6.27 -23.09
C GLU A 125 2.63 4.76 -22.87
N THR A 126 2.77 4.32 -21.62
CA THR A 126 2.40 2.99 -21.16
C THR A 126 0.88 2.79 -21.30
N GLN A 127 0.36 2.90 -22.53
CA GLN A 127 -0.61 1.94 -23.00
C GLN A 127 0.06 0.58 -22.79
N ALA A 128 -0.41 -0.13 -21.77
CA ALA A 128 0.07 -1.46 -21.46
C ALA A 128 0.18 -2.26 -22.77
N PRO A 129 1.34 -2.87 -23.08
CA PRO A 129 1.46 -3.62 -24.32
C PRO A 129 0.39 -4.73 -24.34
N GLY A 130 -0.10 -5.09 -25.53
CA GLY A 130 -1.26 -5.97 -25.75
C GLY A 130 -1.24 -7.38 -25.10
N TRP A 131 -0.26 -7.70 -24.26
CA TRP A 131 -0.31 -8.81 -23.31
C TRP A 131 -1.14 -8.50 -22.04
N ALA A 132 -1.54 -7.23 -21.81
CA ALA A 132 -2.57 -6.90 -20.82
C ALA A 132 -3.96 -7.45 -21.19
N TYR A 133 -4.10 -7.99 -22.40
CA TYR A 133 -5.25 -8.82 -22.77
C TYR A 133 -5.09 -10.20 -22.13
N THR A 134 -5.37 -10.29 -20.83
CA THR A 134 -5.72 -11.55 -20.21
C THR A 134 -7.09 -11.97 -20.75
N PRO A 135 -7.23 -13.01 -21.60
CA PRO A 135 -8.50 -13.39 -22.23
C PRO A 135 -9.54 -13.94 -21.23
N HIS A 136 -9.21 -13.94 -19.94
CA HIS A 136 -10.00 -14.48 -18.85
C HIS A 136 -10.42 -13.43 -17.82
N CYS A 137 -9.95 -12.19 -17.96
CA CYS A 137 -10.40 -11.09 -17.11
C CYS A 137 -11.38 -10.29 -17.95
N CYS A 138 -12.69 -10.50 -17.74
CA CYS A 138 -13.69 -9.56 -18.25
C CYS A 138 -13.30 -8.16 -17.81
N GLU A 139 -13.17 -7.27 -18.79
CA GLU A 139 -12.85 -5.86 -18.58
C GLU A 139 -13.88 -5.28 -17.59
N PRO A 140 -13.51 -4.40 -16.64
CA PRO A 140 -14.46 -3.75 -15.73
C PRO A 140 -15.62 -3.04 -16.45
N SER A 141 -15.42 -2.71 -17.73
CA SER A 141 -16.41 -2.14 -18.63
C SER A 141 -17.44 -3.15 -19.18
N GLU A 142 -17.12 -4.45 -19.21
CA GLU A 142 -18.00 -5.53 -19.71
C GLU A 142 -18.96 -6.06 -18.63
N CYS A 143 -18.62 -5.92 -17.35
CA CYS A 143 -19.45 -6.30 -16.22
C CYS A 143 -19.43 -5.19 -15.14
N PRO A 144 -20.16 -4.08 -15.34
CA PRO A 144 -20.25 -3.05 -14.32
C PRO A 144 -20.82 -3.64 -13.03
N PRO A 145 -20.32 -3.23 -11.85
CA PRO A 145 -20.86 -3.71 -10.59
C PRO A 145 -22.35 -3.37 -10.52
N PRO A 146 -23.21 -4.32 -10.09
CA PRO A 146 -24.66 -4.12 -10.05
C PRO A 146 -24.97 -2.89 -9.20
N ARG A 147 -25.71 -1.95 -9.79
CA ARG A 147 -25.96 -0.63 -9.19
C ARG A 147 -27.20 -0.64 -8.29
N THR A 148 -27.97 -1.73 -8.37
CA THR A 148 -29.21 -1.94 -7.62
C THR A 148 -29.21 -3.32 -6.95
N GLU A 149 -29.95 -3.45 -5.84
CA GLU A 149 -30.12 -4.72 -5.11
C GLU A 149 -30.77 -5.81 -5.99
N SER A 150 -31.71 -5.40 -6.86
CA SER A 150 -32.36 -6.31 -7.81
C SER A 150 -31.39 -6.89 -8.85
N GLU A 151 -30.49 -6.07 -9.39
CA GLU A 151 -29.46 -6.53 -10.32
C GLU A 151 -28.48 -7.48 -9.63
N LEU A 152 -28.11 -7.18 -8.39
CA LEU A 152 -27.25 -8.04 -7.58
C LEU A 152 -27.91 -9.39 -7.32
N LEU A 153 -29.18 -9.41 -6.92
CA LEU A 153 -29.93 -10.64 -6.66
C LEU A 153 -30.08 -11.49 -7.94
N GLN A 154 -30.36 -10.85 -9.08
CA GLN A 154 -30.42 -11.52 -10.37
C GLN A 154 -29.06 -12.10 -10.78
N ALA A 155 -27.97 -11.35 -10.56
CA ALA A 155 -26.61 -11.83 -10.82
C ALA A 155 -26.25 -13.02 -9.91
N PHE A 156 -26.63 -12.96 -8.64
CA PHE A 156 -26.41 -14.05 -7.68
C PHE A 156 -27.09 -15.34 -8.13
N TYR A 157 -28.38 -15.30 -8.49
CA TYR A 157 -29.09 -16.50 -8.95
C TYR A 157 -28.53 -17.06 -10.26
N ARG A 158 -28.15 -16.18 -11.19
CA ARG A 158 -27.45 -16.57 -12.42
C ARG A 158 -26.14 -17.31 -12.13
N GLN A 159 -25.32 -16.76 -11.23
CA GLN A 159 -24.07 -17.38 -10.79
C GLN A 159 -24.30 -18.73 -10.11
N GLN A 160 -25.34 -18.86 -9.28
CA GLN A 160 -25.67 -20.14 -8.63
C GLN A 160 -26.02 -21.24 -9.63
N GLU A 161 -26.78 -20.91 -10.68
CA GLU A 161 -27.12 -21.85 -11.75
C GLU A 161 -25.89 -22.25 -12.58
N GLU A 162 -25.05 -21.28 -12.93
CA GLU A 162 -23.83 -21.53 -13.68
C GLU A 162 -22.86 -22.43 -12.91
N ILE A 163 -22.62 -22.14 -11.63
CA ILE A 163 -21.78 -22.98 -10.76
C ILE A 163 -22.34 -24.41 -10.67
N ARG A 164 -23.66 -24.55 -10.57
CA ARG A 164 -24.32 -25.86 -10.55
C ARG A 164 -24.08 -26.60 -11.87
N GLY A 165 -24.29 -25.97 -13.02
CA GLY A 165 -24.05 -26.58 -14.33
C GLY A 165 -22.58 -26.96 -14.55
N LEU A 166 -21.64 -26.11 -14.13
CA LEU A 166 -20.21 -26.40 -14.22
C LEU A 166 -19.80 -27.59 -13.35
N ARG A 167 -20.39 -27.74 -12.15
CA ARG A 167 -20.16 -28.90 -11.29
C ARG A 167 -20.66 -30.19 -11.95
N ASP A 168 -21.82 -30.15 -12.59
CA ASP A 168 -22.37 -31.31 -13.30
C ASP A 168 -21.48 -31.71 -14.47
N GLN A 169 -21.01 -30.74 -15.27
CA GLN A 169 -20.05 -30.97 -16.35
C GLN A 169 -18.73 -31.56 -15.84
N LEU A 170 -18.21 -31.03 -14.73
CA LEU A 170 -16.98 -31.53 -14.12
C LEU A 170 -17.15 -32.97 -13.62
N ASN A 171 -18.28 -33.28 -12.99
CA ASN A 171 -18.61 -34.63 -12.54
C ASN A 171 -18.72 -35.60 -13.72
N GLN A 172 -19.41 -35.20 -14.79
CA GLN A 172 -19.54 -36.03 -16.00
C GLN A 172 -18.16 -36.30 -16.63
N LYS A 173 -17.34 -35.26 -16.81
CA LYS A 173 -15.96 -35.42 -17.31
C LYS A 173 -15.14 -36.31 -16.39
N LYS A 174 -15.24 -36.13 -15.07
CA LYS A 174 -14.54 -36.96 -14.09
C LYS A 174 -14.91 -38.44 -14.23
N VAL A 175 -16.19 -38.77 -14.36
CA VAL A 175 -16.65 -40.14 -14.61
C VAL A 175 -16.04 -40.69 -15.90
N VAL A 176 -16.11 -39.94 -17.00
CA VAL A 176 -15.53 -40.35 -18.29
C VAL A 176 -14.03 -40.61 -18.19
N TYR A 177 -13.27 -39.69 -17.57
CA TYR A 177 -11.83 -39.88 -17.36
C TYR A 177 -11.52 -41.09 -16.48
N THR A 178 -12.30 -41.33 -15.42
CA THR A 178 -12.10 -42.50 -14.56
C THR A 178 -12.41 -43.82 -15.24
N GLU A 179 -13.33 -43.86 -16.20
CA GLU A 179 -13.64 -45.09 -16.95
C GLU A 179 -12.66 -45.33 -18.10
N CYS A 180 -12.25 -44.28 -18.82
CA CYS A 180 -11.22 -44.37 -19.87
C CYS A 180 -9.83 -44.70 -19.32
N SER A 181 -9.53 -44.36 -18.05
CA SER A 181 -8.24 -44.69 -17.42
C SER A 181 -8.15 -46.14 -16.90
N LYS A 182 -9.25 -46.90 -16.94
CA LYS A 182 -9.29 -48.30 -16.46
C LYS A 182 -9.07 -49.33 -17.57
N HIS A 183 -8.99 -48.90 -18.83
CA HIS A 183 -8.69 -49.72 -20.00
C HIS A 183 -7.31 -49.35 -20.55
#